data_AF-A0A2N7YDX6-F1
#
_entry.id   AF-A0A2N7YDX6-F1
#
_cell.length_a   1.000
_cell.length_b   1.000
_cell.length_c   1.000
_cell.angle_alpha   90.00
_cell.angle_beta   90.00
_cell.angle_gamma   90.00
#
_symmetry.space_group_name_H-M   'P 1'
#
loop_
_entity.id
_entity.type
_entity.pdbx_description
1 polymer ?
#
loop_
_entity_poly.entity_id
_entity_poly.type
_entity_poly.pdbx_seq_one_letter_code
_entity_poly.pdbx_strand_id
1 'polypeptide(L)'
;IKKMEPGSVVVDVAVDQGGCIETCRPTTHDNPTYEVHGVVHYCVANMPGAVSQTSTWALTNTTMGYAVKIAENGIIKAAKADRALALG
;
A
#
# COMPACT_ATOMS: atom_id res chain seq x y z
N ILE A 1 18.93 13.01 -0.86
CA ILE A 1 18.43 13.59 -2.13
C ILE A 1 19.39 14.62 -2.73
N LYS A 2 19.70 15.76 -2.09
CA LYS A 2 20.56 16.84 -2.65
C LYS A 2 21.95 16.41 -3.19
N LYS A 3 22.50 15.29 -2.72
CA LYS A 3 23.82 14.77 -3.13
C LYS A 3 23.75 13.77 -4.30
N MET A 4 22.55 13.41 -4.76
CA MET A 4 22.37 12.48 -5.85
C MET A 4 22.65 13.16 -7.19
N GLU A 5 22.97 12.36 -8.21
CA GLU A 5 23.19 12.88 -9.56
C GLU A 5 21.88 13.41 -10.15
N PRO A 6 21.89 14.56 -10.86
CA PRO A 6 20.73 15.04 -11.58
C PRO A 6 20.18 14.00 -12.58
N GLY A 7 18.87 13.85 -12.65
CA GLY A 7 18.17 12.83 -13.42
C GLY A 7 17.96 11.51 -12.67
N SER A 8 18.51 11.35 -11.46
CA SER A 8 18.21 10.18 -10.61
C SER A 8 16.72 10.10 -10.27
N VAL A 9 16.24 8.89 -10.02
CA VAL A 9 14.84 8.61 -9.64
C VAL A 9 14.79 7.96 -8.26
N VAL A 10 13.86 8.41 -7.42
CA VAL A 10 13.54 7.77 -6.14
C VAL A 10 12.07 7.36 -6.13
N VAL A 11 11.82 6.19 -5.55
CA VAL A 11 10.48 5.60 -5.40
C VAL A 11 10.26 5.37 -3.90
N ASP A 12 9.27 6.04 -3.31
CA ASP A 12 8.95 5.88 -1.89
C ASP A 12 7.65 5.07 -1.72
N VAL A 13 7.80 3.80 -1.36
CA VAL A 13 6.68 2.88 -1.12
C VAL A 13 6.05 3.11 0.25
N ALA A 14 6.77 3.74 1.19
CA ALA A 14 6.26 4.06 2.52
C ALA A 14 5.40 5.33 2.53
N VAL A 15 5.12 5.92 1.35
CA VAL A 15 4.34 7.15 1.21
C VAL A 15 2.95 7.06 1.85
N ASP A 16 2.33 5.88 1.84
CA ASP A 16 1.04 5.62 2.48
C ASP A 16 1.07 5.83 4.01
N GLN A 17 2.26 5.86 4.62
CA GLN A 17 2.49 6.10 6.05
C GLN A 17 3.30 7.39 6.32
N GLY A 18 3.37 8.30 5.34
CA GLY A 18 4.09 9.57 5.45
C GLY A 18 5.46 9.62 4.77
N GLY A 19 5.92 8.51 4.20
CA GLY A 19 7.19 8.41 3.48
C GLY A 19 8.42 8.25 4.38
N CYS A 20 9.50 7.76 3.79
CA CYS A 20 10.81 7.62 4.45
C CYS A 20 11.85 8.63 3.93
N ILE A 21 11.50 9.37 2.87
CA ILE A 21 12.33 10.43 2.29
C ILE A 21 11.75 11.78 2.71
N GLU A 22 12.58 12.64 3.31
CA GLU A 22 12.16 13.98 3.80
C GLU A 22 11.45 14.83 2.73
N THR A 23 11.85 14.70 1.47
CA THR A 23 11.25 15.43 0.34
C THR A 23 10.09 14.69 -0.34
N CYS A 24 9.68 13.52 0.17
CA CYS A 24 8.52 12.79 -0.36
C CYS A 24 7.21 13.52 -0.03
N ARG A 25 6.32 13.55 -1.01
CA ARG A 25 4.97 14.11 -0.93
C ARG A 25 4.07 13.16 -1.72
N PRO A 26 2.95 12.71 -1.17
CA PRO A 26 2.03 11.82 -1.88
C PRO A 26 1.62 12.40 -3.23
N THR A 27 1.73 11.58 -4.28
CA THR A 27 1.28 11.87 -5.64
C THR A 27 0.12 10.96 -6.04
N THR A 28 -0.51 11.26 -7.18
CA THR A 28 -1.61 10.46 -7.76
C THR A 28 -1.17 9.80 -9.06
N HIS A 29 -1.93 8.83 -9.54
CA HIS A 29 -1.64 8.21 -10.84
C HIS A 29 -1.67 9.19 -12.02
N ASP A 30 -2.50 10.24 -11.95
CA ASP A 30 -2.58 11.28 -13.00
C ASP A 30 -1.35 12.19 -13.00
N ASN A 31 -0.77 12.46 -11.83
CA ASN A 31 0.42 13.29 -11.65
C ASN A 31 1.45 12.54 -10.80
N PRO A 32 2.09 11.48 -11.35
CA PRO A 32 2.80 10.48 -10.55
C PRO A 32 4.16 10.96 -10.03
N THR A 33 4.74 11.97 -10.68
CA THR A 33 6.11 12.41 -10.39
C THR A 33 6.24 13.92 -10.24
N TYR A 34 7.28 14.33 -9.53
CA TYR A 34 7.76 15.70 -9.43
C TYR A 34 9.27 15.69 -9.21
N GLU A 35 9.92 16.85 -9.37
CA GLU A 35 11.37 16.95 -9.24
C GLU A 35 11.76 17.80 -8.03
N VAL A 36 12.76 17.33 -7.27
CA VAL A 36 13.39 18.08 -6.18
C VAL A 36 14.90 17.92 -6.26
N HIS A 37 15.62 19.04 -6.38
CA HIS A 37 17.09 19.06 -6.48
C HIS A 37 17.65 18.23 -7.66
N GLY A 38 16.99 18.23 -8.81
CA GLY A 38 17.42 17.42 -9.96
C GLY A 38 16.99 15.95 -9.89
N VAL A 39 16.27 15.53 -8.83
CA VAL A 39 15.90 14.12 -8.61
C VAL A 39 14.39 13.96 -8.76
N VAL A 40 13.98 13.04 -9.62
CA VAL A 40 12.57 12.69 -9.85
C VAL A 40 12.06 11.82 -8.71
N HIS A 41 10.95 12.23 -8.10
CA HIS A 41 10.28 11.50 -7.04
C HIS A 41 9.04 10.82 -7.59
N TYR A 42 8.88 9.52 -7.31
CA TYR A 42 7.65 8.79 -7.49
C TYR A 42 7.13 8.37 -6.11
N CYS A 43 6.06 9.02 -5.67
CA CYS A 43 5.47 8.86 -4.34
C CYS A 43 3.96 8.56 -4.47
N VAL A 44 3.56 7.72 -5.44
CA VAL A 44 2.14 7.42 -5.66
C VAL A 44 1.63 6.49 -4.56
N ALA A 45 0.58 6.92 -3.87
CA ALA A 45 -0.11 6.12 -2.86
C ALA A 45 -0.88 4.95 -3.47
N ASN A 46 -1.11 3.88 -2.70
CA ASN A 46 -1.93 2.73 -3.12
C ASN A 46 -1.50 2.12 -4.47
N MET A 47 -0.19 1.93 -4.68
CA MET A 47 0.37 1.34 -5.91
C MET A 47 -0.28 0.00 -6.32
N PRO A 48 -0.68 -0.92 -5.41
CA PRO A 48 -1.37 -2.15 -5.80
C PRO A 48 -2.69 -1.94 -6.56
N GLY A 49 -3.31 -0.77 -6.43
CA GLY A 49 -4.51 -0.39 -7.17
C GLY A 49 -4.30 -0.30 -8.69
N ALA A 50 -3.08 -0.01 -9.14
CA ALA A 50 -2.74 0.05 -10.57
C ALA A 50 -2.78 -1.32 -11.26
N VAL A 51 -2.69 -2.41 -10.49
CA VAL A 51 -2.66 -3.80 -10.97
C VAL A 51 -3.80 -4.62 -10.37
N SER A 52 -5.02 -4.11 -10.56
CA SER A 52 -6.25 -4.59 -9.91
C SER A 52 -6.48 -6.11 -10.01
N GLN A 53 -6.21 -6.72 -11.17
CA GLN A 53 -6.34 -8.16 -11.34
C GLN A 53 -5.44 -8.90 -10.34
N THR A 54 -4.13 -8.65 -10.39
CA THR A 54 -3.15 -9.32 -9.52
C THR A 54 -3.38 -9.01 -8.04
N SER A 55 -3.64 -7.75 -7.68
CA SER A 55 -3.84 -7.35 -6.29
C SER A 55 -5.13 -7.93 -5.70
N THR A 56 -6.21 -8.05 -6.50
CA THR A 56 -7.44 -8.72 -6.07
C THR A 56 -7.19 -10.18 -5.74
N TRP A 57 -6.50 -10.92 -6.61
CA TRP A 57 -6.15 -12.33 -6.34
C TRP A 57 -5.27 -12.46 -5.08
N ALA A 58 -4.26 -11.61 -4.92
CA ALA A 58 -3.39 -11.63 -3.75
C ALA A 58 -4.15 -11.36 -2.43
N LEU A 59 -5.02 -10.34 -2.41
CA LEU A 59 -5.82 -10.00 -1.23
C LEU A 59 -6.86 -11.06 -0.91
N THR A 60 -7.62 -11.50 -1.91
CA THR A 60 -8.72 -12.47 -1.73
C THR A 60 -8.20 -13.84 -1.33
N ASN A 61 -7.08 -14.32 -1.88
CA ASN A 61 -6.48 -15.60 -1.46
C ASN A 61 -6.12 -15.62 0.04
N THR A 62 -5.73 -14.47 0.59
CA THR A 62 -5.36 -14.35 2.01
C THR A 62 -6.59 -14.14 2.91
N THR A 63 -7.63 -13.45 2.40
CA THR A 63 -8.81 -13.06 3.19
C THR A 63 -9.98 -14.04 3.11
N MET A 64 -10.05 -14.89 2.07
CA MET A 64 -11.18 -15.80 1.83
C MET A 64 -11.45 -16.74 3.02
N GLY A 65 -10.40 -17.25 3.66
CA GLY A 65 -10.55 -18.12 4.83
C GLY A 65 -11.24 -17.45 6.01
N TYR A 66 -10.97 -16.15 6.24
CA TYR A 66 -11.65 -15.37 7.27
C TYR A 66 -13.09 -15.07 6.88
N ALA A 67 -13.34 -14.73 5.60
CA ALA A 67 -14.68 -14.47 5.09
C ALA A 67 -15.61 -15.68 5.29
N VAL A 68 -15.15 -16.90 5.00
CA VAL A 68 -15.92 -18.13 5.23
C VAL A 68 -16.22 -18.35 6.71
N LYS A 69 -15.23 -18.19 7.60
CA LYS A 69 -15.44 -18.34 9.05
C LYS A 69 -16.51 -17.38 9.59
N ILE A 70 -16.48 -16.13 9.12
CA ILE A 70 -17.48 -15.11 9.49
C ILE A 70 -18.85 -15.49 8.93
N ALA A 71 -18.92 -15.94 7.67
CA ALA A 71 -20.17 -16.34 7.04
C ALA A 71 -20.85 -17.51 7.77
N GLU A 72 -20.07 -18.51 8.22
CA GLU A 72 -20.60 -19.71 8.88
C GLU A 72 -20.98 -19.47 10.35
N ASN A 73 -20.22 -18.64 11.06
CA ASN A 73 -20.34 -18.53 12.53
C ASN A 73 -20.86 -17.18 13.01
N GLY A 74 -20.95 -16.19 12.13
CA GLY A 74 -21.16 -14.79 12.50
C GLY A 74 -19.90 -14.17 13.12
N ILE A 75 -19.79 -12.84 13.02
CA ILE A 75 -18.58 -12.10 13.38
C ILE A 75 -18.13 -12.31 14.84
N ILE A 76 -19.08 -12.30 15.80
CA ILE A 76 -18.75 -12.39 17.23
C ILE A 76 -18.13 -13.75 17.58
N LYS A 77 -18.74 -14.84 17.08
CA LYS A 77 -18.26 -16.20 17.36
C LYS A 77 -16.97 -16.48 16.60
N ALA A 78 -16.86 -16.02 15.35
CA ALA A 78 -15.65 -16.14 14.55
C ALA A 78 -14.45 -15.42 15.21
N ALA A 79 -14.62 -14.17 15.65
CA ALA A 79 -13.57 -13.42 16.34
C ALA A 79 -13.17 -14.06 17.67
N LYS A 80 -14.12 -14.59 18.46
CA LYS A 80 -13.77 -15.32 19.70
C LYS A 80 -12.98 -16.61 19.44
N ALA A 81 -13.20 -17.26 18.30
CA ALA A 81 -12.55 -18.52 17.94
C ALA A 81 -11.20 -18.34 17.21
N ASP A 82 -10.95 -17.18 16.60
CA ASP A 82 -9.75 -16.88 15.84
C ASP A 82 -9.09 -15.59 16.35
N ARG A 83 -7.93 -15.75 17.00
CA ARG A 83 -7.19 -14.61 17.57
C ARG A 83 -6.73 -13.62 16.50
N ALA A 84 -6.35 -14.07 15.30
CA ALA A 84 -5.92 -13.15 14.25
C ALA A 84 -7.09 -12.30 13.77
N LEU A 85 -8.27 -12.91 13.63
CA LEU A 85 -9.48 -12.18 13.30
C LEU A 85 -9.93 -11.22 14.42
N ALA A 86 -9.70 -11.57 15.69
CA ALA A 86 -10.02 -10.72 16.84
C ALA A 86 -9.18 -9.42 16.92
N LEU A 87 -8.05 -9.37 16.23
CA LEU A 87 -7.16 -8.20 16.19
C LEU A 87 -7.48 -7.23 15.05
N GLY A 88 -8.32 -7.65 14.09
CA GLY A 88 -8.77 -6.82 12.96
C GLY A 88 -9.95 -5.94 13.33
#